data_AF-A0A368GSL9-F1
#
_entry.id   AF-A0A368GSL9-F1
#
_cell.length_a   1.000
_cell.length_b   1.000
_cell.length_c   1.000
_cell.angle_alpha   90.00
_cell.angle_beta   90.00
_cell.angle_gamma   90.00
#
_symmetry.space_group_name_H-M   'P 1'
#
loop_
_entity.id
_entity.type
_entity.pdbx_description
1 polymer ?
#
loop_
_entity_poly.entity_id
_entity_poly.type
_entity_poly.pdbx_seq_one_letter_code
_entity_poly.pdbx_strand_id
1 'polypeptide(L)' 'MHNREVVEQVEIGYRMPMPRGCPEQIYNEVMLKCWDKVPERRPTFDHLFHFFDDYFVSSQPNYVPPSV' A
#
# COMPACT_ATOMS: atom_id res chain seq x y z
N MET A 1 -3.68 -10.74 22.10
CA MET A 1 -3.13 -11.54 20.98
C MET A 1 -1.82 -12.13 21.42
N HIS A 2 -1.75 -13.44 21.54
CA HIS A 2 -0.49 -14.15 21.72
C HIS A 2 0.16 -14.35 20.34
N ASN A 3 1.50 -14.44 20.23
CA ASN A 3 2.20 -14.49 18.93
C ASN A 3 1.70 -15.63 18.02
N ARG A 4 1.30 -16.76 18.61
CA ARG A 4 0.73 -17.91 17.88
C ARG A 4 -0.60 -17.57 17.21
N GLU A 5 -1.48 -16.85 17.90
CA GLU A 5 -2.80 -16.46 17.36
C GLU A 5 -2.64 -15.58 16.12
N VAL A 6 -1.61 -14.73 16.07
CA VAL A 6 -1.33 -13.86 14.91
C VAL A 6 -1.03 -14.68 13.66
N VAL A 7 -0.21 -15.74 13.79
CA VAL A 7 0.12 -16.63 12.67
C VAL A 7 -1.15 -17.30 12.14
N GLU A 8 -1.96 -17.88 13.03
CA GLU A 8 -3.20 -18.56 12.68
C GLU A 8 -4.19 -17.61 11.96
N GLN A 9 -4.32 -16.36 12.43
CA GLN A 9 -5.18 -15.35 11.79
C GLN A 9 -4.67 -14.95 10.40
N VAL A 10 -3.36 -14.73 10.24
CA VAL A 10 -2.76 -14.36 8.94
C VAL A 10 -2.94 -15.46 7.90
N GLU A 11 -2.87 -16.74 8.30
CA GLU A 11 -3.06 -17.90 7.43
C GLU A 11 -4.48 -18.00 6.86
N ILE A 12 -5.50 -17.68 7.67
CA ILE A 12 -6.91 -17.64 7.25
C ILE A 12 -7.29 -16.36 6.47
N GLY A 13 -6.31 -15.48 6.24
CA GLY A 13 -6.48 -14.29 5.40
C GLY A 13 -6.78 -13.00 6.15
N TYR A 14 -6.75 -13.01 7.49
CA TYR A 14 -6.86 -11.76 8.24
C TYR A 14 -5.70 -10.81 7.88
N ARG A 15 -6.03 -9.55 7.63
CA ARG A 15 -5.09 -8.44 7.52
C ARG A 15 -5.58 -7.31 8.42
N MET A 16 -4.64 -6.54 8.97
CA MET A 16 -5.00 -5.41 9.81
C MET A 16 -5.84 -4.41 9.01
N PRO A 17 -6.91 -3.83 9.59
CA PRO A 17 -7.68 -2.79 8.94
C PRO A 17 -6.83 -1.55 8.69
N MET A 18 -7.28 -0.69 7.77
CA MET A 18 -6.59 0.55 7.45
C MET A 18 -6.40 1.43 8.70
N PRO A 19 -5.16 1.86 9.01
CA PRO A 19 -4.90 2.77 10.12
C PRO A 19 -5.61 4.12 9.93
N ARG A 20 -5.98 4.78 11.03
CA ARG A 20 -6.56 6.13 10.98
C ARG A 20 -5.54 7.11 10.40
N GLY A 21 -5.99 7.93 9.43
CA GLY A 21 -5.14 8.90 8.73
C GLY A 21 -4.24 8.30 7.65
N CYS A 22 -4.34 6.99 7.37
CA CYS A 22 -3.65 6.39 6.24
C CYS A 22 -4.41 6.70 4.94
N PRO A 23 -3.72 7.19 3.88
CA PRO A 23 -4.33 7.32 2.56
C PRO A 23 -4.78 5.96 2.02
N GLU A 24 -5.98 5.91 1.45
CA GLU A 24 -6.57 4.69 0.91
C GLU A 24 -5.66 4.03 -0.14
N GLN A 25 -5.05 4.85 -1.01
CA GLN A 25 -4.15 4.36 -2.05
C GLN A 25 -2.91 3.68 -1.47
N ILE A 26 -2.34 4.16 -0.36
CA ILE A 26 -1.21 3.48 0.30
C ILE A 26 -1.67 2.14 0.88
N TYR A 27 -2.83 2.11 1.53
CA TYR A 27 -3.33 0.86 2.12
C TYR A 27 -3.63 -0.21 1.05
N ASN A 28 -4.34 0.16 -0.01
CA ASN A 28 -4.75 -0.76 -1.07
C ASN A 28 -3.60 -1.14 -2.01
N GLU A 29 -2.80 -0.17 -2.45
CA GLU A 29 -1.76 -0.40 -3.47
C GLU A 29 -0.43 -0.85 -2.88
N VAL A 30 -0.17 -0.61 -1.60
CA VAL A 30 1.07 -1.04 -0.93
C VAL A 30 0.81 -2.11 0.10
N MET A 31 0.09 -1.79 1.18
CA MET A 31 0.01 -2.69 2.34
C MET A 31 -0.65 -4.02 2.00
N LEU A 32 -1.84 -4.00 1.39
CA LEU A 32 -2.56 -5.21 1.02
C LEU A 32 -1.80 -6.04 -0.04
N LYS A 33 -1.18 -5.40 -1.03
CA LYS A 33 -0.36 -6.10 -2.06
C LYS A 33 0.90 -6.73 -1.47
N CYS A 34 1.59 -6.04 -0.56
CA CYS A 34 2.74 -6.60 0.17
C CYS A 34 2.34 -7.81 1.04
N TRP A 35 1.10 -7.84 1.51
CA TRP A 35 0.58 -8.94 2.32
C TRP A 35 -0.17 -10.01 1.52
N ASP A 36 0.01 -10.07 0.19
CA ASP A 36 -0.58 -11.14 -0.62
C ASP A 36 -0.11 -12.52 -0.11
N LYS A 37 -1.06 -13.46 -0.10
CA LYS A 37 -0.82 -14.84 0.32
C LYS A 37 0.17 -15.54 -0.62
N VAL A 38 0.12 -15.22 -1.91
CA VAL A 38 1.01 -15.74 -2.95
C VAL A 38 2.25 -14.84 -3.01
N PRO A 39 3.45 -15.33 -2.61
CA PRO A 39 4.66 -14.51 -2.57
C PRO A 39 5.01 -13.85 -3.90
N GLU A 40 4.75 -14.51 -5.02
CA GLU A 40 5.06 -14.06 -6.37
C GLU A 40 4.16 -12.89 -6.84
N ARG A 41 3.03 -12.66 -6.15
CA ARG A 41 2.14 -11.52 -6.42
C ARG A 41 2.53 -10.26 -5.66
N ARG A 42 3.47 -10.36 -4.71
CA ARG A 42 3.92 -9.22 -3.95
C ARG A 42 4.78 -8.31 -4.83
N PRO A 43 4.67 -6.99 -4.69
CA PRO A 43 5.48 -6.06 -5.45
C PRO A 43 6.97 -6.22 -5.10
N THR A 44 7.83 -5.92 -6.06
CA THR A 44 9.27 -5.81 -5.81
C THR A 44 9.58 -4.50 -5.08
N PHE A 45 10.72 -4.43 -4.41
CA PHE A 45 11.18 -3.18 -3.81
C PHE A 45 11.37 -2.05 -4.83
N ASP A 46 11.76 -2.38 -6.06
CA ASP A 46 11.87 -1.42 -7.17
C ASP A 46 10.51 -0.78 -7.52
N HIS A 47 9.46 -1.60 -7.62
CA HIS A 47 8.10 -1.09 -7.83
C HIS A 47 7.63 -0.21 -6.66
N LEU A 48 7.90 -0.62 -5.42
CA LEU A 48 7.55 0.16 -4.23
C LEU A 48 8.28 1.51 -4.20
N PHE A 49 9.56 1.53 -4.56
CA PHE A 49 10.35 2.76 -4.62
C PHE A 49 9.72 3.77 -5.60
N HIS A 50 9.46 3.34 -6.84
CA HIS A 50 8.84 4.19 -7.85
C HIS A 50 7.43 4.65 -7.44
N PHE A 51 6.62 3.77 -6.85
CA PHE A 51 5.30 4.14 -6.35
C PHE A 51 5.38 5.31 -5.36
N PHE A 52 6.29 5.25 -4.38
CA PHE A 52 6.40 6.30 -3.37
C PHE A 52 7.04 7.59 -3.88
N ASP A 53 7.95 7.50 -4.86
CA ASP A 53 8.54 8.67 -5.52
C ASP A 53 7.46 9.47 -6.28
N ASP A 54 6.62 8.76 -7.05
CA ASP A 54 5.52 9.35 -7.83
C ASP A 54 4.32 9.79 -6.96
N TYR A 55 4.13 9.18 -5.80
CA TYR A 55 2.97 9.43 -4.94
C TYR A 55 2.87 10.90 -4.50
N PHE A 56 4.00 11.54 -4.17
CA PHE A 56 3.98 12.95 -3.76
C PHE A 56 3.79 13.91 -4.95
N VAL A 57 4.24 13.53 -6.15
CA VAL A 57 4.10 14.34 -7.36
C VAL A 57 2.65 14.32 -7.86
N SER A 58 2.04 13.14 -7.91
CA SER A 58 0.64 12.95 -8.33
C SER A 58 -0.39 13.53 -7.35
N SER A 59 -0.01 13.73 -6.09
CA SER A 59 -0.87 14.37 -5.08
C SER A 59 -0.96 15.90 -5.22
N GLN A 60 -0.13 16.52 -6.07
CA GLN A 60 -0.18 17.95 -6.36
C GLN A 60 -1.01 18.24 -7.60
N PRO A 61 -1.74 19.38 -7.65
CA PRO A 61 -2.46 19.77 -8.85
C PRO A 61 -1.48 19.94 -10.00
N ASN A 62 -1.79 19.31 -11.14
CA ASN A 62 -1.05 19.51 -12.38
C ASN A 62 -0.93 21.01 -12.68
N TYR A 63 0.27 21.47 -13.04
CA TYR A 63 0.47 22.84 -13.50
C TYR A 63 -0.45 23.13 -14.69
N VAL A 64 -1.36 24.09 -14.53
CA VAL A 64 -2.19 24.60 -15.63
C VAL A 64 -1.52 25.89 -16.12
N PRO A 65 -0.96 25.91 -17.34
CA PRO A 65 -0.42 27.14 -17.90
C PRO A 65 -1.53 28.19 -18.02
N PRO A 66 -1.25 29.48 -17.73
CA PRO A 66 -2.24 30.53 -17.84
C PRO A 66 -2.78 30.63 -19.27
N SER A 67 -4.10 30.69 -19.40
CA SER A 67 -4.79 30.93 -20.66
C SER A 67 -4.36 32.28 -21.23
N VAL A 68 -3.76 32.28 -22.42
CA VAL A 68 -3.37 33.48 -23.18
C VAL A 68 -4.59 34.24 -23.67
#